data_AF-A0A536RGT7-F1
#
_entry.id   AF-A0A536RGT7-F1
#
_cell.length_a   1.000
_cell.length_b   1.000
_cell.length_c   1.000
_cell.angle_alpha   90.00
_cell.angle_beta   90.00
_cell.angle_gamma   90.00
#
_symmetry.space_group_name_H-M   'P 1'
#
loop_
_entity.id
_entity.type
_entity.pdbx_description
1 polymer ?
#
loop_
_entity_poly.entity_id
_entity_poly.type
_entity_poly.pdbx_seq_one_letter_code
_entity_poly.pdbx_strand_id
1 'polypeptide(L)'
;MSGLVIRDSGGVVEVTPESAAWSYVGFEVFRLDAGKQLERPTAGREVCVVMLSGQADFAVGSHRWTEVGSRDSVFEGPPDAVYAPPGQQIAISASSDCEVALCWAPASDGAEAALIKAAEIKPFKRGSGRTERTIHNILMEDRPAESLLVTEVLTPAGNWSSYPPHKHDTDDPPRETYLEETYYHRLARPEGFAVQLVYTDDRSLDEAIQVRDGDVVLVPRGYHPVAAGPCYDLYYLNVMAGPTRRWLVTTDADHRWHVMKVTYSGICGTDKHTYRGESKQYAGTDHERNIIYPLICGHENVGVIEAIGGGDSIPDSEGRPLRAGDRIVPAANVPCGRCVFCLNDYPYYFCENLQDYGNSLHATNPPHLFGGWAEYMYLLPGTPLFRVPDGLPDEVAALTEVMAVTHGFDRARMLTAGWGGSAFGESVAIVGIGPLGFCHLVKARLMGCGKLIAIDRLDSRLELARKFGATLTINAAKTDEKERLALVREHTHTGPDIVVDCTGFAQSFPECLHLVRYGGTVVEAGTFVDMGPVGVNPNADICTKNVSVIGVGGETATSYVPSMNLLARNLDRLPLTEIVTHRMPLERATEAMELSQRDGTMKVLMDPAMKP
;
A
#
# COMPACT_ATOMS: atom_id res chain seq x y z
N MET A 1 -31.31 9.04 -25.54
CA MET A 1 -30.57 7.77 -25.49
C MET A 1 -29.10 8.13 -25.40
N SER A 2 -28.32 7.40 -24.61
CA SER A 2 -26.86 7.59 -24.50
C SER A 2 -26.22 7.59 -25.89
N GLY A 3 -25.28 8.51 -26.13
CA GLY A 3 -24.47 8.52 -27.37
C GLY A 3 -23.37 7.46 -27.37
N LEU A 4 -23.17 6.76 -26.25
CA LEU A 4 -22.11 5.78 -26.05
C LEU A 4 -22.55 4.35 -26.35
N VAL A 5 -23.80 4.11 -26.75
CA VAL A 5 -24.29 2.75 -27.04
C VAL A 5 -24.70 2.60 -28.50
N ILE A 6 -24.09 1.62 -29.16
CA ILE A 6 -24.46 1.16 -30.50
C ILE A 6 -25.32 -0.09 -30.33
N ARG A 7 -26.56 -0.02 -30.80
CA ARG A 7 -27.53 -1.13 -30.68
C ARG A 7 -27.40 -2.08 -31.87
N ASP A 8 -27.53 -3.38 -31.63
CA ASP A 8 -27.65 -4.35 -32.73
C ASP A 8 -28.99 -4.12 -33.48
N SER A 9 -28.90 -3.71 -34.74
CA SER A 9 -30.05 -3.46 -35.60
C SER A 9 -30.27 -4.54 -36.66
N GLY A 10 -30.01 -5.81 -36.33
CA GLY A 10 -30.45 -6.95 -37.12
C GLY A 10 -29.42 -7.50 -38.09
N GLY A 11 -28.15 -7.56 -37.71
CA GLY A 11 -27.19 -8.45 -38.38
C GLY A 11 -25.74 -7.99 -38.47
N VAL A 12 -25.45 -6.71 -38.27
CA VAL A 12 -24.08 -6.17 -38.26
C VAL A 12 -24.00 -5.05 -37.22
N VAL A 13 -23.04 -5.17 -36.30
CA VAL A 13 -22.61 -4.06 -35.45
C VAL A 13 -21.28 -3.58 -36.00
N GLU A 14 -21.14 -2.28 -36.26
CA GLU A 14 -19.91 -1.67 -36.77
C GLU A 14 -19.60 -0.41 -35.97
N VAL A 15 -18.36 -0.31 -35.52
CA VAL A 15 -17.75 0.84 -34.87
C VAL A 15 -16.46 1.15 -35.61
N THR A 16 -16.38 2.36 -36.14
CA THR A 16 -15.14 2.93 -36.69
C THR A 16 -14.65 4.09 -35.83
N PRO A 17 -13.37 4.48 -35.91
CA PRO A 17 -12.83 5.66 -35.27
C PRO A 17 -13.63 6.93 -35.57
N GLU A 18 -14.09 7.09 -36.82
CA GLU A 18 -14.94 8.21 -37.22
C GLU A 18 -16.30 8.19 -36.52
N SER A 19 -16.94 7.02 -36.43
CA SER A 19 -18.25 6.87 -35.78
C SER A 19 -18.19 7.07 -34.25
N ALA A 20 -17.08 6.69 -33.62
CA ALA A 20 -16.84 6.81 -32.19
C ALA A 20 -16.17 8.13 -31.78
N ALA A 21 -15.77 8.95 -32.76
CA ALA A 21 -15.03 10.19 -32.58
C ALA A 21 -13.70 10.03 -31.83
N TRP A 22 -12.93 8.99 -32.19
CA TRP A 22 -11.61 8.67 -31.64
C TRP A 22 -10.64 8.24 -32.76
N SER A 23 -9.47 7.67 -32.45
CA SER A 23 -8.37 7.47 -33.42
C SER A 23 -7.98 6.02 -33.71
N TYR A 24 -8.15 5.09 -32.77
CA TYR A 24 -7.55 3.76 -32.83
C TYR A 24 -8.58 2.64 -32.99
N VAL A 25 -9.55 2.52 -32.08
CA VAL A 25 -10.34 1.28 -32.00
C VAL A 25 -11.39 1.20 -33.12
N GLY A 26 -11.45 0.06 -33.79
CA GLY A 26 -12.60 -0.34 -34.59
C GLY A 26 -13.06 -1.75 -34.29
N PHE A 27 -14.35 -1.99 -34.50
CA PHE A 27 -15.01 -3.22 -34.10
C PHE A 27 -16.18 -3.56 -35.02
N GLU A 28 -16.23 -4.80 -35.50
CA GLU A 28 -17.34 -5.30 -36.33
C GLU A 28 -17.78 -6.69 -35.87
N VAL A 29 -19.08 -7.01 -35.96
CA VAL A 29 -19.60 -8.36 -35.74
C VAL A 29 -20.37 -8.83 -36.97
N PHE A 30 -20.07 -10.07 -37.40
CA PHE A 30 -20.74 -10.72 -38.52
C PHE A 30 -21.33 -12.06 -38.09
N ARG A 31 -22.57 -12.32 -38.52
CA ARG A 31 -23.23 -13.63 -38.46
C ARG A 31 -23.22 -14.24 -39.85
N LEU A 32 -22.62 -15.42 -39.98
CA LEU A 32 -22.44 -16.11 -41.25
C LEU A 32 -23.17 -17.44 -41.20
N ASP A 33 -24.06 -17.68 -42.15
CA ASP A 33 -24.65 -19.00 -42.36
C ASP A 33 -23.58 -19.98 -42.90
N ALA A 34 -23.72 -21.26 -42.61
CA ALA A 34 -22.83 -22.29 -43.13
C ALA A 34 -22.65 -22.20 -44.67
N GLY A 35 -21.40 -22.25 -45.12
CA GLY A 35 -21.01 -22.12 -46.53
C GLY A 35 -20.94 -20.68 -47.05
N LYS A 36 -21.26 -19.66 -46.24
CA LYS A 36 -21.02 -18.25 -46.61
C LYS A 36 -19.55 -17.88 -46.42
N GLN A 37 -19.12 -16.89 -47.20
CA GLN A 37 -17.77 -16.35 -47.15
C GLN A 37 -17.79 -14.86 -46.83
N LEU A 38 -16.81 -14.43 -46.06
CA LEU A 38 -16.56 -13.03 -45.72
C LEU A 38 -15.11 -12.70 -46.07
N GLU A 39 -14.94 -11.66 -46.89
CA GLU A 39 -13.63 -11.14 -47.26
C GLU A 39 -13.44 -9.72 -46.72
N ARG A 40 -12.32 -9.45 -46.07
CA ARG A 40 -11.98 -8.15 -45.50
C ARG A 40 -10.50 -7.80 -45.70
N PRO A 41 -10.17 -6.66 -46.33
CA PRO A 41 -8.81 -6.16 -46.37
C PRO A 41 -8.43 -5.54 -45.01
N THR A 42 -7.21 -5.80 -44.56
CA THR A 42 -6.63 -5.16 -43.36
C THR A 42 -6.09 -3.76 -43.67
N ALA A 43 -5.61 -3.53 -44.90
CA ALA A 43 -5.06 -2.24 -45.34
C ALA A 43 -4.01 -1.69 -44.34
N GLY A 44 -4.20 -0.51 -43.77
CA GLY A 44 -3.29 0.06 -42.75
C GLY A 44 -3.68 -0.30 -41.30
N ARG A 45 -4.29 -1.47 -41.08
CA ARG A 45 -4.82 -1.90 -39.78
C ARG A 45 -4.31 -3.28 -39.45
N GLU A 46 -4.05 -3.55 -38.19
CA GLU A 46 -3.98 -4.93 -37.69
C GLU A 46 -5.38 -5.37 -37.25
N VAL A 47 -5.67 -6.66 -37.38
CA VAL A 47 -7.00 -7.22 -37.09
C VAL A 47 -6.86 -8.51 -36.27
N CYS A 48 -7.61 -8.62 -35.18
CA CYS A 48 -7.84 -9.85 -34.46
C CYS A 48 -9.29 -10.30 -34.70
N VAL A 49 -9.46 -11.42 -35.40
CA VAL A 49 -10.77 -12.04 -35.62
C VAL A 49 -11.04 -13.04 -34.51
N VAL A 50 -12.05 -12.79 -33.68
CA VAL A 50 -12.44 -13.67 -32.57
C VAL A 50 -13.66 -14.50 -32.99
N MET A 51 -13.56 -15.83 -32.87
CA MET A 51 -14.72 -16.72 -33.04
C MET A 51 -15.62 -16.62 -31.79
N LEU A 52 -16.76 -15.95 -31.93
CA LEU A 52 -17.74 -15.83 -30.84
C LEU A 52 -18.53 -17.13 -30.67
N SER A 53 -18.90 -17.78 -31.78
CA SER A 53 -19.54 -19.11 -31.82
C SER A 53 -19.31 -19.79 -33.16
N GLY A 54 -19.44 -21.13 -33.20
CA GLY A 54 -19.37 -21.93 -34.42
C GLY A 54 -17.94 -22.10 -34.95
N GLN A 55 -17.82 -22.48 -36.23
CA GLN A 55 -16.56 -22.84 -36.87
C GLN A 55 -16.41 -22.24 -38.27
N ALA A 56 -15.20 -21.84 -38.62
CA ALA A 56 -14.86 -21.33 -39.95
C ALA A 56 -13.41 -21.68 -40.36
N ASP A 57 -13.16 -21.72 -41.66
CA ASP A 57 -11.83 -21.79 -42.23
C ASP A 57 -11.31 -20.38 -42.54
N PHE A 58 -10.03 -20.14 -42.27
CA PHE A 58 -9.38 -18.84 -42.41
C PHE A 58 -8.24 -18.87 -43.41
N ALA A 59 -8.14 -17.80 -44.20
CA ALA A 59 -7.02 -17.51 -45.07
C ALA A 59 -6.54 -16.07 -44.85
N VAL A 60 -5.26 -15.91 -44.48
CA VAL A 60 -4.61 -14.61 -44.32
C VAL A 60 -3.26 -14.66 -45.04
N GLY A 61 -3.12 -13.91 -46.13
CA GLY A 61 -1.91 -13.97 -46.96
C GLY A 61 -1.63 -15.39 -47.46
N SER A 62 -0.49 -15.96 -47.06
CA SER A 62 -0.08 -17.35 -47.33
C SER A 62 -0.60 -18.37 -46.31
N HIS A 63 -1.04 -17.94 -45.14
CA HIS A 63 -1.43 -18.82 -44.04
C HIS A 63 -2.87 -19.29 -44.21
N ARG A 64 -3.11 -20.56 -43.86
CA ARG A 64 -4.42 -21.22 -43.95
C ARG A 64 -4.63 -22.03 -42.68
N TRP A 65 -5.82 -21.89 -42.10
CA TRP A 65 -6.26 -22.65 -40.94
C TRP A 65 -7.68 -23.15 -41.19
N THR A 66 -7.95 -24.40 -40.84
CA THR A 66 -9.27 -25.02 -41.01
C THR A 66 -9.91 -25.30 -39.66
N GLU A 67 -11.24 -25.36 -39.63
CA GLU A 67 -12.04 -25.68 -38.43
C GLU A 67 -11.64 -24.81 -37.22
N VAL A 68 -11.46 -23.50 -37.44
CA VAL A 68 -11.17 -22.53 -36.39
C VAL A 68 -12.46 -22.19 -35.67
N GLY A 69 -12.48 -22.38 -34.35
CA GLY A 69 -13.68 -22.28 -33.53
C GLY A 69 -13.89 -23.53 -32.67
N SER A 70 -14.06 -23.33 -31.37
CA SER A 70 -14.11 -24.42 -30.38
C SER A 70 -15.30 -24.34 -29.42
N ARG A 71 -16.21 -23.38 -29.62
CA ARG A 71 -17.36 -23.11 -28.74
C ARG A 71 -18.61 -22.79 -29.54
N ASP A 72 -19.76 -23.26 -29.07
CA ASP A 72 -21.07 -22.92 -29.65
C ASP A 72 -21.64 -21.63 -29.06
N SER A 73 -21.07 -21.17 -27.94
CA SER A 73 -21.49 -19.97 -27.23
C SER A 73 -20.30 -19.30 -26.53
N VAL A 74 -20.33 -17.98 -26.42
CA VAL A 74 -19.33 -17.18 -25.67
C VAL A 74 -19.26 -17.54 -24.18
N PHE A 75 -20.26 -18.27 -23.67
CA PHE A 75 -20.31 -18.76 -22.30
C PHE A 75 -19.64 -20.13 -22.10
N GLU A 76 -19.14 -20.77 -23.17
CA GLU A 76 -18.59 -22.13 -23.17
C GLU A 76 -17.06 -22.15 -23.27
N GLY A 77 -16.38 -21.29 -22.49
CA GLY A 77 -14.93 -21.24 -22.42
C GLY A 77 -14.26 -20.31 -23.45
N PRO A 78 -12.92 -20.34 -23.57
CA PRO A 78 -12.18 -19.40 -24.41
C PRO A 78 -12.43 -19.56 -25.92
N PRO A 79 -12.21 -18.50 -26.72
CA PRO A 79 -12.33 -18.55 -28.18
C PRO A 79 -11.07 -19.08 -28.85
N ASP A 80 -11.23 -19.59 -30.07
CA ASP A 80 -10.19 -19.49 -31.08
C ASP A 80 -10.21 -18.07 -31.70
N ALA A 81 -9.05 -17.53 -32.05
CA ALA A 81 -8.93 -16.24 -32.73
C ALA A 81 -7.81 -16.24 -33.78
N VAL A 82 -7.90 -15.36 -34.78
CA VAL A 82 -6.88 -15.21 -35.84
C VAL A 82 -6.39 -13.77 -35.87
N TYR A 83 -5.09 -13.56 -35.70
CA TYR A 83 -4.44 -12.28 -35.91
C TYR A 83 -3.99 -12.13 -37.37
N ALA A 84 -4.23 -10.96 -37.96
CA ALA A 84 -3.81 -10.59 -39.29
C ALA A 84 -3.08 -9.22 -39.27
N PRO A 85 -1.84 -9.13 -39.79
CA PRO A 85 -1.12 -7.87 -39.91
C PRO A 85 -1.73 -6.93 -40.96
N PRO A 86 -1.31 -5.65 -40.97
CA PRO A 86 -1.63 -4.73 -42.05
C PRO A 86 -1.16 -5.25 -43.42
N GLY A 87 -1.84 -4.80 -44.48
CA GLY A 87 -1.54 -5.11 -45.87
C GLY A 87 -2.01 -6.49 -46.35
N GLN A 88 -2.71 -7.26 -45.52
CA GLN A 88 -3.26 -8.58 -45.84
C GLN A 88 -4.73 -8.55 -46.27
N GLN A 89 -5.16 -9.62 -46.94
CA GLN A 89 -6.56 -9.96 -47.18
C GLN A 89 -6.96 -11.11 -46.23
N ILE A 90 -8.03 -10.92 -45.46
CA ILE A 90 -8.65 -11.97 -44.63
C ILE A 90 -9.80 -12.55 -45.44
N ALA A 91 -9.84 -13.87 -45.59
CA ALA A 91 -11.01 -14.60 -46.08
C ALA A 91 -11.44 -15.63 -45.04
N ILE A 92 -12.72 -15.58 -44.67
CA ILE A 92 -13.37 -16.43 -43.67
C ILE A 92 -14.45 -17.24 -44.40
N SER A 93 -14.38 -18.56 -44.32
CA SER A 93 -15.39 -19.45 -44.90
C SER A 93 -16.10 -20.19 -43.77
N ALA A 94 -17.37 -19.92 -43.56
CA ALA A 94 -18.15 -20.49 -42.47
C ALA A 94 -18.36 -22.00 -42.69
N SER A 95 -17.80 -22.84 -41.81
CA SER A 95 -17.94 -24.30 -41.85
C SER A 95 -19.22 -24.76 -41.13
N SER A 96 -19.70 -23.95 -40.18
CA SER A 96 -21.03 -24.01 -39.57
C SER A 96 -21.68 -22.63 -39.61
N ASP A 97 -22.92 -22.51 -39.14
CA ASP A 97 -23.42 -21.19 -38.72
C ASP A 97 -22.47 -20.66 -37.63
N CYS A 98 -21.95 -19.45 -37.79
CA CYS A 98 -20.95 -18.89 -36.90
C CYS A 98 -21.10 -17.38 -36.73
N GLU A 99 -20.62 -16.88 -35.60
CA GLU A 99 -20.54 -15.45 -35.32
C GLU A 99 -19.08 -15.08 -35.07
N VAL A 100 -18.60 -14.05 -35.77
CA VAL A 100 -17.20 -13.60 -35.71
C VAL A 100 -17.14 -12.11 -35.40
N ALA A 101 -16.21 -11.74 -34.53
CA ALA A 101 -15.91 -10.35 -34.22
C ALA A 101 -14.56 -9.95 -34.83
N LEU A 102 -14.52 -8.86 -35.57
CA LEU A 102 -13.30 -8.26 -36.10
C LEU A 102 -12.93 -7.07 -35.20
N CYS A 103 -11.88 -7.25 -34.40
CA CYS A 103 -11.29 -6.22 -33.55
C CYS A 103 -10.08 -5.63 -34.28
N TRP A 104 -10.00 -4.31 -34.48
CA TRP A 104 -8.91 -3.74 -35.26
C TRP A 104 -8.42 -2.39 -34.74
N ALA A 105 -7.16 -2.09 -35.08
CA ALA A 105 -6.51 -0.81 -34.81
C ALA A 105 -5.57 -0.43 -35.96
N PRO A 106 -5.27 0.86 -36.19
CA PRO A 106 -4.19 1.28 -37.08
C PRO A 106 -2.87 0.61 -36.72
N ALA A 107 -2.14 0.14 -37.74
CA ALA A 107 -0.82 -0.46 -37.58
C ALA A 107 0.00 -0.23 -38.85
N SER A 108 1.31 0.01 -38.70
CA SER A 108 2.23 0.20 -39.82
C SER A 108 2.96 -1.10 -40.19
N ASP A 109 3.42 -1.84 -39.19
CA ASP A 109 4.24 -3.04 -39.35
C ASP A 109 3.46 -4.30 -38.92
N GLY A 110 2.79 -4.27 -37.77
CA GLY A 110 2.11 -5.41 -37.16
C GLY A 110 3.02 -6.59 -36.81
N ALA A 111 2.42 -7.72 -36.41
CA ALA A 111 3.08 -9.00 -36.16
C ALA A 111 2.86 -10.03 -37.29
N GLU A 112 3.45 -11.22 -37.21
CA GLU A 112 3.12 -12.28 -38.16
C GLU A 112 1.67 -12.76 -37.99
N ALA A 113 1.00 -13.11 -39.09
CA ALA A 113 -0.33 -13.72 -39.05
C ALA A 113 -0.30 -15.01 -38.20
N ALA A 114 -1.21 -15.14 -37.26
CA ALA A 114 -1.18 -16.21 -36.27
C ALA A 114 -2.58 -16.70 -35.89
N LEU A 115 -2.70 -18.02 -35.69
CA LEU A 115 -3.85 -18.63 -35.04
C LEU A 115 -3.59 -18.68 -33.54
N ILE A 116 -4.54 -18.19 -32.77
CA ILE A 116 -4.60 -18.24 -31.32
C ILE A 116 -5.63 -19.30 -30.96
N LYS A 117 -5.18 -20.46 -30.45
CA LYS A 117 -6.11 -21.52 -30.03
C LYS A 117 -6.67 -21.27 -28.64
N ALA A 118 -7.93 -21.64 -28.42
CA ALA A 118 -8.59 -21.62 -27.10
C ALA A 118 -7.77 -22.35 -26.03
N ALA A 119 -7.12 -23.46 -26.40
CA ALA A 119 -6.27 -24.25 -25.51
C ALA A 119 -5.02 -23.51 -24.99
N GLU A 120 -4.60 -22.44 -25.67
CA GLU A 120 -3.46 -21.61 -25.25
C GLU A 120 -3.89 -20.48 -24.31
N ILE A 121 -5.17 -20.11 -24.33
CA ILE A 121 -5.73 -19.06 -23.48
C ILE A 121 -5.97 -19.65 -22.10
N LYS A 122 -5.32 -19.10 -21.07
CA LYS A 122 -5.46 -19.54 -19.69
C LYS A 122 -6.50 -18.67 -18.98
N PRO A 123 -7.70 -19.19 -18.67
CA PRO A 123 -8.66 -18.45 -17.88
C PRO A 123 -8.11 -18.16 -16.50
N PHE A 124 -8.36 -16.95 -16.00
CA PHE A 124 -8.08 -16.62 -14.62
C PHE A 124 -9.26 -15.86 -14.01
N LYS A 125 -9.46 -16.06 -12.71
CA LYS A 125 -10.44 -15.32 -11.93
C LYS A 125 -9.83 -14.03 -11.41
N ARG A 126 -10.61 -12.96 -11.44
CA ARG A 126 -10.28 -11.67 -10.83
C ARG A 126 -11.45 -11.24 -9.94
N GLY A 127 -11.17 -10.64 -8.79
CA GLY A 127 -12.23 -10.25 -7.85
C GLY A 127 -12.72 -11.43 -7.00
N SER A 128 -13.53 -11.11 -6.00
CA SER A 128 -14.14 -12.08 -5.10
C SER A 128 -15.59 -11.68 -4.76
N GLY A 129 -16.37 -12.67 -4.31
CA GLY A 129 -17.77 -12.47 -3.96
C GLY A 129 -18.56 -11.85 -5.13
N ARG A 130 -19.14 -10.67 -4.90
CA ARG A 130 -19.94 -9.94 -5.91
C ARG A 130 -19.12 -9.22 -6.97
N THR A 131 -17.79 -9.29 -6.92
CA THR A 131 -16.90 -8.72 -7.95
C THR A 131 -16.08 -9.78 -8.69
N GLU A 132 -16.32 -11.07 -8.40
CA GLU A 132 -15.67 -12.17 -9.09
C GLU A 132 -16.12 -12.23 -10.55
N ARG A 133 -15.16 -12.38 -11.46
CA ARG A 133 -15.36 -12.64 -12.90
C ARG A 133 -14.22 -13.48 -13.46
N THR A 134 -14.46 -14.10 -14.61
CA THR A 134 -13.46 -14.87 -15.36
C THR A 134 -12.99 -14.06 -16.55
N ILE A 135 -11.67 -14.00 -16.77
CA ILE A 135 -11.05 -13.23 -17.86
C ILE A 135 -10.30 -14.21 -18.79
N HIS A 136 -10.48 -14.02 -20.09
CA HIS A 136 -9.73 -14.71 -21.14
C HIS A 136 -8.95 -13.67 -21.97
N ASN A 137 -7.64 -13.61 -21.74
CA ASN A 137 -6.76 -12.73 -22.52
C ASN A 137 -6.49 -13.33 -23.90
N ILE A 138 -7.01 -12.70 -24.96
CA ILE A 138 -6.94 -13.21 -26.34
C ILE A 138 -5.71 -12.66 -27.05
N LEU A 139 -5.53 -11.34 -27.09
CA LEU A 139 -4.38 -10.68 -27.72
C LEU A 139 -3.87 -9.56 -26.80
N MET A 140 -3.34 -9.94 -25.64
CA MET A 140 -2.77 -8.99 -24.68
C MET A 140 -1.25 -8.87 -24.87
N GLU A 141 -0.56 -8.17 -23.97
CA GLU A 141 0.89 -7.86 -24.06
C GLU A 141 1.80 -9.09 -24.18
N ASP A 142 1.32 -10.27 -23.77
CA ASP A 142 2.04 -11.55 -23.87
C ASP A 142 2.09 -12.12 -25.30
N ARG A 143 1.36 -11.49 -26.24
CA ARG A 143 1.33 -11.86 -27.65
C ARG A 143 1.74 -10.68 -28.55
N PRO A 144 2.39 -10.94 -29.70
CA PRO A 144 2.87 -9.89 -30.58
C PRO A 144 1.71 -9.24 -31.34
N ALA A 145 1.64 -7.91 -31.28
CA ALA A 145 0.78 -7.01 -32.04
C ALA A 145 1.32 -5.56 -31.84
N GLU A 146 0.87 -4.59 -32.62
CA GLU A 146 1.42 -3.23 -32.63
C GLU A 146 0.76 -2.33 -31.58
N SER A 147 -0.56 -2.12 -31.70
CA SER A 147 -1.38 -1.25 -30.84
C SER A 147 -2.56 -1.99 -30.20
N LEU A 148 -3.03 -3.08 -30.82
CA LEU A 148 -4.27 -3.76 -30.46
C LEU A 148 -4.14 -4.64 -29.20
N LEU A 149 -5.12 -4.54 -28.32
CA LEU A 149 -5.32 -5.35 -27.13
C LEU A 149 -6.74 -5.92 -27.14
N VAL A 150 -6.89 -7.25 -26.99
CA VAL A 150 -8.20 -7.92 -27.01
C VAL A 150 -8.32 -8.90 -25.85
N THR A 151 -9.38 -8.76 -25.06
CA THR A 151 -9.70 -9.66 -23.95
C THR A 151 -11.21 -9.81 -23.82
N GLU A 152 -11.68 -10.93 -23.27
CA GLU A 152 -13.10 -11.12 -22.95
C GLU A 152 -13.30 -11.43 -21.47
N VAL A 153 -14.48 -11.07 -20.97
CA VAL A 153 -14.82 -11.21 -19.55
C VAL A 153 -16.19 -11.86 -19.41
N LEU A 154 -16.25 -12.93 -18.61
CA LEU A 154 -17.49 -13.56 -18.17
C LEU A 154 -17.78 -13.14 -16.73
N THR A 155 -18.91 -12.46 -16.55
CA THR A 155 -19.38 -11.90 -15.28
C THR A 155 -20.65 -12.65 -14.85
N PRO A 156 -20.61 -13.37 -13.71
CA PRO A 156 -21.77 -14.06 -13.19
C PRO A 156 -22.95 -13.12 -12.93
N ALA A 157 -24.16 -13.66 -13.04
CA ALA A 157 -25.39 -12.96 -12.75
C ALA A 157 -25.37 -12.19 -11.41
N GLY A 158 -25.69 -10.89 -11.45
CA GLY A 158 -25.71 -10.02 -10.27
C GLY A 158 -24.35 -9.54 -9.77
N ASN A 159 -23.24 -9.96 -10.40
CA ASN A 159 -21.91 -9.45 -10.07
C ASN A 159 -21.59 -8.14 -10.79
N TRP A 160 -20.62 -7.42 -10.23
CA TRP A 160 -19.98 -6.25 -10.81
C TRP A 160 -18.61 -6.64 -11.36
N SER A 161 -18.34 -6.31 -12.61
CA SER A 161 -17.05 -6.46 -13.26
C SER A 161 -16.48 -5.09 -13.62
N SER A 162 -15.23 -5.07 -14.10
CA SER A 162 -14.44 -3.84 -14.20
C SER A 162 -14.47 -3.02 -12.90
N TYR A 163 -14.62 -3.72 -11.76
CA TYR A 163 -14.62 -3.19 -10.40
C TYR A 163 -13.32 -3.60 -9.67
N PRO A 164 -12.62 -2.70 -8.94
CA PRO A 164 -12.90 -1.26 -8.81
C PRO A 164 -13.01 -0.56 -10.16
N PRO A 165 -13.84 0.49 -10.28
CA PRO A 165 -13.88 1.30 -11.48
C PRO A 165 -12.48 1.76 -11.81
N HIS A 166 -12.10 1.65 -13.07
CA HIS A 166 -10.78 2.03 -13.55
C HIS A 166 -10.89 2.76 -14.87
N LYS A 167 -9.86 3.56 -15.18
CA LYS A 167 -9.74 4.35 -16.39
C LYS A 167 -8.34 4.19 -17.00
N HIS A 168 -8.24 4.58 -18.26
CA HIS A 168 -7.04 4.59 -19.10
C HIS A 168 -7.16 5.71 -20.14
N ASP A 169 -7.51 6.91 -19.68
CA ASP A 169 -7.83 8.07 -20.52
C ASP A 169 -6.74 9.15 -20.54
N THR A 170 -5.59 8.88 -19.92
CA THR A 170 -4.41 9.74 -19.87
C THR A 170 -3.14 8.95 -20.20
N ASP A 171 -2.27 9.49 -21.06
CA ASP A 171 -0.96 8.89 -21.34
C ASP A 171 0.10 9.42 -20.35
N ASP A 172 0.21 8.75 -19.19
CA ASP A 172 1.11 9.10 -18.08
C ASP A 172 1.80 7.87 -17.48
N PRO A 173 2.67 7.18 -18.24
CA PRO A 173 3.37 6.00 -17.74
C PRO A 173 4.36 6.37 -16.61
N PRO A 174 4.57 5.49 -15.60
CA PRO A 174 4.06 4.11 -15.52
C PRO A 174 2.68 3.99 -14.85
N ARG A 175 1.99 5.10 -14.58
CA ARG A 175 0.73 5.10 -13.84
C ARG A 175 -0.45 4.68 -14.72
N GLU A 176 -0.54 5.24 -15.92
CA GLU A 176 -1.66 5.04 -16.83
C GLU A 176 -1.18 5.17 -18.28
N THR A 177 -1.81 4.46 -19.19
CA THR A 177 -1.64 4.62 -20.64
C THR A 177 -2.97 5.00 -21.27
N TYR A 178 -2.94 5.84 -22.30
CA TYR A 178 -4.15 6.17 -23.06
C TYR A 178 -4.58 4.99 -23.91
N LEU A 179 -5.77 4.45 -23.65
CA LEU A 179 -6.42 3.40 -24.42
C LEU A 179 -7.88 3.79 -24.69
N GLU A 180 -8.25 3.78 -25.96
CA GLU A 180 -9.67 3.76 -26.34
C GLU A 180 -10.21 2.36 -26.11
N GLU A 181 -11.50 2.23 -25.75
CA GLU A 181 -12.07 0.91 -25.48
C GLU A 181 -13.51 0.77 -25.95
N THR A 182 -13.83 -0.40 -26.52
CA THR A 182 -15.21 -0.85 -26.77
C THR A 182 -15.55 -2.08 -25.92
N TYR A 183 -16.83 -2.21 -25.55
CA TYR A 183 -17.38 -3.35 -24.84
C TYR A 183 -18.54 -3.94 -25.66
N TYR A 184 -18.32 -5.07 -26.35
CA TYR A 184 -19.40 -5.80 -27.03
C TYR A 184 -20.02 -6.81 -26.08
N HIS A 185 -21.31 -6.70 -25.78
CA HIS A 185 -21.97 -7.48 -24.76
C HIS A 185 -22.80 -8.63 -25.32
N ARG A 186 -22.79 -9.75 -24.60
CA ARG A 186 -23.72 -10.86 -24.78
C ARG A 186 -24.31 -11.27 -23.45
N LEU A 187 -25.57 -11.69 -23.46
CA LEU A 187 -26.28 -12.17 -22.29
C LEU A 187 -26.63 -13.64 -22.50
N ALA A 188 -26.43 -14.46 -21.47
CA ALA A 188 -26.79 -15.88 -21.55
C ALA A 188 -28.30 -16.09 -21.79
N ARG A 189 -29.11 -15.07 -21.46
CA ARG A 189 -30.50 -14.94 -21.89
C ARG A 189 -30.69 -13.59 -22.61
N PRO A 190 -31.01 -13.58 -23.91
CA PRO A 190 -31.10 -12.35 -24.70
C PRO A 190 -32.11 -11.32 -24.19
N GLU A 191 -33.15 -11.77 -23.47
CA GLU A 191 -34.15 -10.90 -22.84
C GLU A 191 -33.66 -10.17 -21.57
N GLY A 192 -32.46 -10.51 -21.09
CA GLY A 192 -31.84 -9.91 -19.92
C GLY A 192 -31.35 -8.48 -20.14
N PHE A 193 -30.62 -7.97 -19.17
CA PHE A 193 -29.94 -6.68 -19.29
C PHE A 193 -28.69 -6.64 -18.40
N ALA A 194 -27.80 -5.71 -18.72
CA ALA A 194 -26.73 -5.26 -17.83
C ALA A 194 -26.75 -3.72 -17.73
N VAL A 195 -25.99 -3.17 -16.80
CA VAL A 195 -25.78 -1.73 -16.67
C VAL A 195 -24.29 -1.44 -16.73
N GLN A 196 -23.85 -0.62 -17.66
CA GLN A 196 -22.48 -0.09 -17.69
C GLN A 196 -22.51 1.38 -17.30
N LEU A 197 -21.64 1.78 -16.37
CA LEU A 197 -21.42 3.18 -16.05
C LEU A 197 -20.23 3.68 -16.87
N VAL A 198 -20.24 4.95 -17.27
CA VAL A 198 -19.08 5.63 -17.84
C VAL A 198 -19.03 7.04 -17.26
N TYR A 199 -18.00 7.36 -16.46
CA TYR A 199 -17.93 8.65 -15.78
C TYR A 199 -16.50 9.16 -15.55
N THR A 200 -16.31 10.48 -15.49
CA THR A 200 -15.00 11.11 -15.21
C THR A 200 -14.92 11.67 -13.79
N ASP A 201 -13.70 11.95 -13.30
CA ASP A 201 -13.47 12.56 -11.97
C ASP A 201 -14.29 13.85 -11.77
N ASP A 202 -14.39 14.68 -12.81
CA ASP A 202 -15.10 15.97 -12.81
C ASP A 202 -16.60 15.86 -13.16
N ARG A 203 -17.08 14.64 -13.44
CA ARG A 203 -18.47 14.35 -13.87
C ARG A 203 -18.91 15.09 -15.14
N SER A 204 -17.97 15.58 -15.97
CA SER A 204 -18.28 16.11 -17.31
C SER A 204 -18.80 15.02 -18.26
N LEU A 205 -18.45 13.76 -17.98
CA LEU A 205 -19.11 12.56 -18.48
C LEU A 205 -19.64 11.80 -17.26
N ASP A 206 -20.92 11.43 -17.26
CA ASP A 206 -21.55 10.65 -16.20
C ASP A 206 -22.82 9.97 -16.74
N GLU A 207 -22.65 8.78 -17.30
CA GLU A 207 -23.73 8.03 -17.94
C GLU A 207 -23.93 6.64 -17.33
N ALA A 208 -25.19 6.27 -17.12
CA ALA A 208 -25.61 4.92 -16.77
C ALA A 208 -26.37 4.30 -17.95
N ILE A 209 -25.78 3.30 -18.58
CA ILE A 209 -26.23 2.74 -19.85
C ILE A 209 -26.85 1.38 -19.58
N GLN A 210 -28.15 1.21 -19.88
CA GLN A 210 -28.75 -0.12 -19.95
C GLN A 210 -28.32 -0.81 -21.25
N VAL A 211 -27.66 -1.95 -21.08
CA VAL A 211 -27.08 -2.78 -22.14
C VAL A 211 -27.96 -4.01 -22.38
N ARG A 212 -28.17 -4.37 -23.65
CA ARG A 212 -28.90 -5.55 -24.13
C ARG A 212 -27.95 -6.49 -24.89
N ASP A 213 -28.43 -7.69 -25.20
CA ASP A 213 -27.66 -8.66 -25.96
C ASP A 213 -27.29 -8.11 -27.35
N GLY A 214 -26.00 -8.17 -27.70
CA GLY A 214 -25.46 -7.68 -28.96
C GLY A 214 -25.08 -6.19 -28.96
N ASP A 215 -25.33 -5.44 -27.89
CA ASP A 215 -24.97 -4.03 -27.83
C ASP A 215 -23.46 -3.81 -27.66
N VAL A 216 -22.95 -2.73 -28.26
CA VAL A 216 -21.60 -2.22 -28.01
C VAL A 216 -21.66 -0.92 -27.22
N VAL A 217 -20.87 -0.83 -26.15
CA VAL A 217 -20.65 0.42 -25.42
C VAL A 217 -19.28 0.98 -25.74
N LEU A 218 -19.22 2.28 -26.03
CA LEU A 218 -18.02 3.04 -26.30
C LEU A 218 -17.53 3.69 -25.01
N VAL A 219 -16.23 3.56 -24.72
CA VAL A 219 -15.58 4.18 -23.56
C VAL A 219 -14.51 5.14 -24.06
N PRO A 220 -14.87 6.41 -24.33
CA PRO A 220 -13.94 7.39 -24.86
C PRO A 220 -12.98 7.94 -23.78
N ARG A 221 -13.41 7.94 -22.52
CA ARG A 221 -12.65 8.34 -21.33
C ARG A 221 -13.39 7.96 -20.04
N GLY A 222 -12.71 8.03 -18.91
CA GLY A 222 -13.29 7.85 -17.59
C GLY A 222 -13.37 6.41 -17.11
N TYR A 223 -13.94 6.25 -15.92
CA TYR A 223 -14.15 4.99 -15.24
C TYR A 223 -15.37 4.26 -15.81
N HIS A 224 -15.23 2.94 -16.00
CA HIS A 224 -16.24 2.18 -16.75
C HIS A 224 -16.60 0.81 -16.14
N PRO A 225 -17.15 0.75 -14.91
CA PRO A 225 -17.59 -0.49 -14.29
C PRO A 225 -18.86 -1.05 -14.95
N VAL A 226 -19.04 -2.36 -14.90
CA VAL A 226 -20.19 -3.07 -15.49
C VAL A 226 -20.90 -3.91 -14.43
N ALA A 227 -22.23 -3.85 -14.38
CA ALA A 227 -23.07 -4.63 -13.48
C ALA A 227 -23.96 -5.59 -14.28
N ALA A 228 -23.77 -6.90 -14.08
CA ALA A 228 -24.65 -7.91 -14.66
C ALA A 228 -26.03 -7.86 -14.00
N GLY A 229 -27.09 -7.96 -14.81
CA GLY A 229 -28.45 -8.05 -14.28
C GLY A 229 -28.64 -9.26 -13.37
N PRO A 230 -29.54 -9.19 -12.36
CA PRO A 230 -29.80 -10.32 -11.49
C PRO A 230 -30.36 -11.49 -12.32
N CYS A 231 -29.76 -12.66 -12.20
CA CYS A 231 -30.06 -13.90 -12.94
C CYS A 231 -29.61 -13.96 -14.42
N TYR A 232 -28.82 -13.01 -14.91
CA TYR A 232 -28.30 -13.02 -16.28
C TYR A 232 -26.76 -12.99 -16.29
N ASP A 233 -26.14 -14.12 -16.64
CA ASP A 233 -24.70 -14.14 -16.87
C ASP A 233 -24.37 -13.24 -18.07
N LEU A 234 -23.35 -12.43 -17.88
CA LEU A 234 -22.92 -11.40 -18.82
C LEU A 234 -21.56 -11.75 -19.40
N TYR A 235 -21.45 -11.63 -20.71
CA TYR A 235 -20.19 -11.65 -21.43
C TYR A 235 -19.94 -10.27 -22.00
N TYR A 236 -18.69 -9.84 -22.03
CA TYR A 236 -18.29 -8.78 -22.95
C TYR A 236 -16.89 -9.00 -23.52
N LEU A 237 -16.73 -8.59 -24.79
CA LEU A 237 -15.47 -8.54 -25.51
C LEU A 237 -14.94 -7.11 -25.48
N ASN A 238 -13.76 -6.93 -24.90
CA ASN A 238 -13.03 -5.68 -24.82
C ASN A 238 -12.06 -5.55 -25.98
N VAL A 239 -12.17 -4.46 -26.73
CA VAL A 239 -11.18 -4.08 -27.73
C VAL A 239 -10.57 -2.77 -27.32
N MET A 240 -9.26 -2.77 -27.09
CA MET A 240 -8.50 -1.61 -26.67
C MET A 240 -7.36 -1.33 -27.64
N ALA A 241 -7.06 -0.05 -27.85
CA ALA A 241 -5.88 0.38 -28.58
C ALA A 241 -5.50 1.82 -28.24
N GLY A 242 -4.21 2.14 -28.38
CA GLY A 242 -3.69 3.46 -28.11
C GLY A 242 -2.24 3.62 -28.59
N PRO A 243 -1.62 4.79 -28.39
CA PRO A 243 -0.27 5.07 -28.84
C PRO A 243 0.79 4.18 -28.19
N THR A 244 0.53 3.76 -26.94
CA THR A 244 1.39 2.84 -26.19
C THR A 244 0.63 1.55 -25.91
N ARG A 245 1.08 0.43 -26.49
CA ARG A 245 0.48 -0.90 -26.26
C ARG A 245 0.89 -1.49 -24.91
N ARG A 246 0.33 -0.92 -23.84
CA ARG A 246 0.40 -1.45 -22.47
C ARG A 246 -0.91 -1.19 -21.76
N TRP A 247 -1.34 -2.13 -20.92
CA TRP A 247 -2.56 -2.02 -20.14
C TRP A 247 -2.25 -1.51 -18.72
N LEU A 248 -2.05 -0.19 -18.61
CA LEU A 248 -1.82 0.51 -17.34
C LEU A 248 -3.06 1.33 -17.00
N VAL A 249 -3.67 1.06 -15.85
CA VAL A 249 -4.98 1.62 -15.47
C VAL A 249 -4.90 2.34 -14.11
N THR A 250 -5.66 3.42 -13.98
CA THR A 250 -5.90 4.09 -12.69
C THR A 250 -7.26 3.69 -12.15
N THR A 251 -7.32 3.16 -10.93
CA THR A 251 -8.59 2.90 -10.24
C THR A 251 -9.17 4.15 -9.59
N ASP A 252 -10.48 4.26 -9.52
CA ASP A 252 -11.17 5.40 -8.91
C ASP A 252 -10.80 5.54 -7.42
N ALA A 253 -10.33 6.72 -7.03
CA ALA A 253 -9.87 7.02 -5.69
C ALA A 253 -10.99 6.91 -4.64
N ASP A 254 -12.25 7.20 -5.01
CA ASP A 254 -13.41 7.11 -4.10
C ASP A 254 -13.71 5.67 -3.67
N HIS A 255 -13.16 4.70 -4.41
CA HIS A 255 -13.29 3.29 -4.11
C HIS A 255 -12.03 2.69 -3.45
N ARG A 256 -10.98 3.46 -3.17
CA ARG A 256 -9.73 3.02 -2.52
C ARG A 256 -9.75 3.23 -0.99
N TRP A 257 -10.82 2.82 -0.33
CA TRP A 257 -10.93 2.90 1.13
C TRP A 257 -10.47 1.59 1.78
N HIS A 258 -9.76 1.64 2.92
CA HIS A 258 -9.42 0.43 3.67
C HIS A 258 -9.74 0.64 5.14
N VAL A 259 -10.28 -0.39 5.79
CA VAL A 259 -10.64 -0.36 7.20
C VAL A 259 -9.92 -1.48 7.91
N MET A 260 -9.28 -1.13 9.02
CA MET A 260 -8.67 -2.06 9.95
C MET A 260 -9.52 -2.17 11.20
N LYS A 261 -9.74 -3.38 11.68
CA LYS A 261 -10.19 -3.64 13.05
C LYS A 261 -8.99 -3.58 13.98
N VAL A 262 -9.00 -2.66 14.94
CA VAL A 262 -7.88 -2.48 15.87
C VAL A 262 -7.86 -3.64 16.86
N THR A 263 -6.69 -4.22 17.07
CA THR A 263 -6.46 -5.25 18.11
C THR A 263 -5.82 -4.63 19.35
N TYR A 264 -4.76 -3.85 19.18
CA TYR A 264 -4.20 -3.03 20.24
C TYR A 264 -3.74 -1.68 19.70
N SER A 265 -3.79 -0.67 20.55
CA SER A 265 -3.14 0.62 20.33
C SER A 265 -2.36 1.02 21.56
N GLY A 266 -1.07 1.28 21.43
CA GLY A 266 -0.25 1.69 22.55
C GLY A 266 -0.48 3.14 22.98
N ILE A 267 -0.22 3.42 24.26
CA ILE A 267 -0.10 4.80 24.78
C ILE A 267 1.36 5.24 24.68
N CYS A 268 1.61 6.30 23.92
CA CYS A 268 2.92 6.90 23.72
C CYS A 268 3.17 8.08 24.67
N GLY A 269 4.42 8.57 24.71
CA GLY A 269 4.74 9.86 25.33
C GLY A 269 3.95 11.01 24.71
N THR A 270 3.83 11.02 23.38
CA THR A 270 3.09 12.03 22.62
C THR A 270 1.64 12.14 23.06
N ASP A 271 0.93 11.02 23.28
CA ASP A 271 -0.46 11.05 23.76
C ASP A 271 -0.58 11.72 25.13
N LYS A 272 0.45 11.62 26.00
CA LYS A 272 0.48 12.27 27.32
C LYS A 272 0.66 13.78 27.20
N HIS A 273 1.49 14.24 26.26
CA HIS A 273 1.63 15.66 25.94
C HIS A 273 0.29 16.22 25.41
N THR A 274 -0.32 15.54 24.45
CA THR A 274 -1.64 15.87 23.91
C THR A 274 -2.69 15.95 25.02
N TYR A 275 -2.77 14.95 25.90
CA TYR A 275 -3.71 14.91 27.01
C TYR A 275 -3.56 16.09 28.00
N ARG A 276 -2.33 16.57 28.24
CA ARG A 276 -2.07 17.75 29.08
C ARG A 276 -2.39 19.08 28.41
N GLY A 277 -2.78 19.08 27.14
CA GLY A 277 -3.04 20.28 26.35
C GLY A 277 -1.77 20.90 25.76
N GLU A 278 -0.65 20.18 25.75
CA GLU A 278 0.59 20.60 25.11
C GLU A 278 0.49 20.35 23.59
N SER A 279 -0.43 21.07 22.95
CA SER A 279 -0.91 20.79 21.59
C SER A 279 -0.05 21.37 20.46
N LYS A 280 1.01 22.13 20.79
CA LYS A 280 1.89 22.74 19.79
C LYS A 280 3.15 21.89 19.61
N GLN A 281 3.27 21.28 18.44
CA GLN A 281 4.41 20.45 18.04
C GLN A 281 5.38 21.27 17.19
N TYR A 282 6.68 20.97 17.32
CA TYR A 282 7.76 21.59 16.54
C TYR A 282 7.77 23.12 16.61
N ALA A 283 7.47 23.63 17.80
CA ALA A 283 7.36 25.06 18.06
C ALA A 283 8.62 25.81 17.58
N GLY A 284 8.42 26.92 16.87
CA GLY A 284 9.52 27.75 16.37
C GLY A 284 10.25 27.22 15.13
N THR A 285 9.69 26.23 14.42
CA THR A 285 10.22 25.73 13.13
C THR A 285 9.25 25.98 11.98
N ASP A 286 9.71 25.88 10.73
CA ASP A 286 8.85 25.96 9.54
C ASP A 286 7.82 24.81 9.46
N HIS A 287 7.96 23.79 10.33
CA HIS A 287 7.07 22.65 10.46
C HIS A 287 6.20 22.70 11.74
N GLU A 288 6.10 23.85 12.41
CA GLU A 288 5.24 24.03 13.59
C GLU A 288 3.78 23.65 13.27
N ARG A 289 3.18 22.84 14.14
CA ARG A 289 1.80 22.34 13.98
C ARG A 289 1.04 22.41 15.30
N ASN A 290 -0.25 22.68 15.21
CA ASN A 290 -1.16 22.59 16.35
C ASN A 290 -2.07 21.36 16.17
N ILE A 291 -2.18 20.56 17.23
CA ILE A 291 -3.17 19.48 17.30
C ILE A 291 -4.57 20.09 17.31
N ILE A 292 -5.43 19.56 16.43
CA ILE A 292 -6.83 20.01 16.29
C ILE A 292 -7.75 19.01 16.98
N TYR A 293 -8.67 19.51 17.80
CA TYR A 293 -9.69 18.71 18.49
C TYR A 293 -11.06 18.85 17.81
N PRO A 294 -11.97 17.86 17.95
CA PRO A 294 -11.78 16.55 18.59
C PRO A 294 -10.79 15.65 17.83
N LEU A 295 -10.04 14.84 18.60
CA LEU A 295 -9.04 13.89 18.12
C LEU A 295 -9.33 12.52 18.75
N ILE A 296 -9.23 11.46 17.96
CA ILE A 296 -9.12 10.09 18.48
C ILE A 296 -7.62 9.81 18.59
N CYS A 297 -7.09 9.58 19.80
CA CYS A 297 -5.66 9.32 19.99
C CYS A 297 -5.25 7.89 19.56
N GLY A 298 -3.95 7.60 19.60
CA GLY A 298 -3.37 6.28 19.33
C GLY A 298 -2.75 6.15 17.94
N HIS A 299 -1.42 6.13 17.89
CA HIS A 299 -0.60 5.97 16.68
C HIS A 299 0.23 4.68 16.66
N GLU A 300 0.27 3.94 17.75
CA GLU A 300 1.04 2.70 17.89
C GLU A 300 0.13 1.49 17.67
N ASN A 301 -0.29 1.30 16.44
CA ASN A 301 -1.48 0.51 16.12
C ASN A 301 -1.13 -0.86 15.53
N VAL A 302 -1.84 -1.89 15.99
CA VAL A 302 -1.86 -3.22 15.36
C VAL A 302 -3.30 -3.67 15.18
N GLY A 303 -3.60 -4.33 14.07
CA GLY A 303 -4.94 -4.80 13.80
C GLY A 303 -5.03 -5.79 12.67
N VAL A 304 -6.27 -6.07 12.28
CA VAL A 304 -6.61 -6.96 11.19
C VAL A 304 -7.32 -6.14 10.13
N ILE A 305 -6.98 -6.35 8.85
CA ILE A 305 -7.74 -5.74 7.76
C ILE A 305 -9.16 -6.29 7.81
N GLU A 306 -10.13 -5.42 8.08
CA GLU A 306 -11.54 -5.78 8.10
C GLU A 306 -12.10 -5.77 6.67
N ALA A 307 -11.82 -4.69 5.94
CA ALA A 307 -12.37 -4.49 4.61
C ALA A 307 -11.43 -3.69 3.71
N ILE A 308 -11.42 -4.08 2.43
CA ILE A 308 -10.72 -3.39 1.35
C ILE A 308 -11.77 -2.94 0.35
N GLY A 309 -11.87 -1.63 0.17
CA GLY A 309 -12.52 -0.99 -0.94
C GLY A 309 -11.72 -1.16 -2.20
N GLY A 310 -12.42 -1.43 -3.29
CA GLY A 310 -11.84 -1.40 -4.62
C GLY A 310 -10.91 -2.58 -4.92
N GLY A 311 -11.11 -3.74 -4.31
CA GLY A 311 -10.41 -4.98 -4.69
C GLY A 311 -10.37 -6.02 -3.58
N ASP A 312 -9.86 -7.21 -3.89
CA ASP A 312 -9.72 -8.29 -2.89
C ASP A 312 -8.40 -8.21 -2.12
N SER A 313 -7.48 -7.38 -2.60
CA SER A 313 -6.17 -7.22 -1.99
C SER A 313 -5.54 -5.88 -2.31
N ILE A 314 -4.68 -5.42 -1.41
CA ILE A 314 -3.78 -4.29 -1.59
C ILE A 314 -2.34 -4.72 -1.33
N PRO A 315 -1.33 -4.11 -1.96
CA PRO A 315 0.05 -4.41 -1.61
C PRO A 315 0.39 -3.87 -0.21
N ASP A 316 1.14 -4.65 0.57
CA ASP A 316 1.90 -4.10 1.69
C ASP A 316 3.11 -3.29 1.19
N SER A 317 3.86 -2.67 2.09
CA SER A 317 5.04 -1.87 1.75
C SER A 317 6.23 -2.70 1.22
N GLU A 318 6.16 -4.03 1.22
CA GLU A 318 7.10 -4.93 0.55
C GLU A 318 6.55 -5.47 -0.78
N GLY A 319 5.36 -5.02 -1.21
CA GLY A 319 4.70 -5.42 -2.46
C GLY A 319 3.92 -6.74 -2.37
N ARG A 320 3.79 -7.34 -1.18
CA ARG A 320 3.03 -8.58 -1.00
C ARG A 320 1.53 -8.27 -0.91
N PRO A 321 0.66 -9.10 -1.50
CA PRO A 321 -0.78 -8.88 -1.40
C PRO A 321 -1.25 -9.07 0.06
N LEU A 322 -2.02 -8.13 0.56
CA LEU A 322 -2.77 -8.15 1.82
C LEU A 322 -4.26 -8.29 1.52
N ARG A 323 -4.98 -9.06 2.33
CA ARG A 323 -6.42 -9.33 2.20
C ARG A 323 -7.14 -9.06 3.52
N ALA A 324 -8.47 -8.99 3.47
CA ALA A 324 -9.27 -9.03 4.69
C ALA A 324 -8.90 -10.28 5.53
N GLY A 325 -8.71 -10.09 6.83
CA GLY A 325 -8.22 -11.11 7.76
C GLY A 325 -6.70 -11.10 7.99
N ASP A 326 -5.90 -10.42 7.14
CA ASP A 326 -4.46 -10.29 7.39
C ASP A 326 -4.18 -9.33 8.55
N ARG A 327 -3.24 -9.73 9.43
CA ARG A 327 -2.73 -8.90 10.52
C ARG A 327 -1.72 -7.88 10.00
N ILE A 328 -1.89 -6.62 10.38
CA ILE A 328 -1.06 -5.51 9.92
C ILE A 328 -0.68 -4.57 11.07
N VAL A 329 0.46 -3.91 10.89
CA VAL A 329 0.80 -2.65 11.55
C VAL A 329 0.79 -1.58 10.46
N PRO A 330 -0.12 -0.59 10.51
CA PRO A 330 0.00 0.60 9.67
C PRO A 330 1.10 1.51 10.23
N ALA A 331 1.80 2.20 9.35
CA ALA A 331 2.65 3.33 9.75
C ALA A 331 1.80 4.42 10.40
N ALA A 332 2.30 5.05 11.48
CA ALA A 332 1.63 6.18 12.12
C ALA A 332 1.53 7.39 11.18
N ASN A 333 2.63 7.73 10.52
CA ASN A 333 2.69 8.82 9.57
C ASN A 333 2.45 8.38 8.11
N VAL A 334 1.68 9.20 7.39
CA VAL A 334 1.31 9.04 5.98
C VAL A 334 1.92 10.19 5.16
N PRO A 335 3.03 9.95 4.44
CA PRO A 335 3.65 10.97 3.61
C PRO A 335 2.82 11.27 2.35
N CYS A 336 2.93 12.49 1.83
CA CYS A 336 2.13 12.91 0.67
C CYS A 336 2.60 12.35 -0.68
N GLY A 337 3.82 11.79 -0.75
CA GLY A 337 4.39 11.18 -1.95
C GLY A 337 4.79 12.14 -3.07
N ARG A 338 4.63 13.47 -2.89
CA ARG A 338 4.79 14.45 -3.98
C ARG A 338 5.66 15.67 -3.69
N CYS A 339 5.99 15.95 -2.43
CA CYS A 339 6.88 17.07 -2.09
C CYS A 339 8.35 16.73 -2.32
N VAL A 340 9.23 17.73 -2.25
CA VAL A 340 10.68 17.55 -2.49
C VAL A 340 11.29 16.48 -1.58
N PHE A 341 10.91 16.43 -0.31
CA PHE A 341 11.38 15.42 0.64
C PHE A 341 10.85 14.03 0.33
N CYS A 342 9.61 13.93 -0.17
CA CYS A 342 9.05 12.65 -0.56
C CYS A 342 9.70 12.08 -1.82
N LEU A 343 10.05 12.94 -2.77
CA LEU A 343 10.61 12.50 -4.05
C LEU A 343 12.13 12.30 -4.02
N ASN A 344 12.85 13.06 -3.18
CA ASN A 344 14.32 13.13 -3.25
C ASN A 344 15.06 12.81 -1.93
N ASP A 345 14.36 12.64 -0.80
CA ASP A 345 15.04 12.59 0.51
C ASP A 345 14.34 11.67 1.53
N TYR A 346 14.13 12.12 2.76
CA TYR A 346 13.56 11.40 3.90
C TYR A 346 12.07 11.76 4.07
N PRO A 347 11.14 11.14 3.30
CA PRO A 347 9.71 11.50 3.26
C PRO A 347 9.07 11.56 4.63
N TYR A 348 9.45 10.61 5.49
CA TYR A 348 8.59 10.22 6.58
C TYR A 348 8.44 11.33 7.63
N TYR A 349 9.54 12.00 7.95
CA TYR A 349 9.51 13.09 8.93
C TYR A 349 9.56 14.48 8.28
N PHE A 350 10.14 14.62 7.09
CA PHE A 350 10.31 15.92 6.44
C PHE A 350 9.21 16.24 5.43
N CYS A 351 8.24 15.35 5.22
CA CYS A 351 7.13 15.66 4.32
C CYS A 351 6.37 16.91 4.77
N GLU A 352 6.31 17.88 3.85
CA GLU A 352 5.63 19.18 4.05
C GLU A 352 4.13 19.02 4.31
N ASN A 353 3.53 17.92 3.86
CA ASN A 353 2.10 17.62 3.96
C ASN A 353 1.83 16.31 4.71
N LEU A 354 2.70 15.95 5.66
CA LEU A 354 2.60 14.70 6.43
C LEU A 354 1.31 14.65 7.24
N GLN A 355 0.56 13.56 7.13
CA GLN A 355 -0.58 13.23 7.99
C GLN A 355 -0.15 12.19 9.02
N ASP A 356 -0.78 12.16 10.19
CA ASP A 356 -0.39 11.27 11.30
C ASP A 356 -1.63 10.80 12.06
N TYR A 357 -1.82 9.48 12.13
CA TYR A 357 -2.92 8.86 12.88
C TYR A 357 -2.79 9.17 14.36
N GLY A 358 -3.90 9.28 15.09
CA GLY A 358 -3.85 9.46 16.54
C GLY A 358 -3.29 10.80 17.01
N ASN A 359 -2.94 11.70 16.09
CA ASN A 359 -2.20 12.92 16.39
C ASN A 359 -2.65 14.11 15.52
N SER A 360 -2.19 14.21 14.26
CA SER A 360 -2.55 15.34 13.39
C SER A 360 -3.89 15.17 12.66
N LEU A 361 -4.27 13.92 12.37
CA LEU A 361 -5.56 13.59 11.78
C LEU A 361 -6.69 13.68 12.81
N HIS A 362 -7.45 14.76 12.74
CA HIS A 362 -8.54 15.04 13.68
C HIS A 362 -9.87 14.43 13.25
N ALA A 363 -10.72 14.13 14.25
CA ALA A 363 -11.96 13.38 14.09
C ALA A 363 -13.07 14.16 13.39
N THR A 364 -12.91 15.46 13.11
CA THR A 364 -13.89 16.22 12.31
C THR A 364 -13.74 16.00 10.82
N ASN A 365 -12.60 15.47 10.35
CA ASN A 365 -12.42 15.09 8.94
C ASN A 365 -13.14 13.77 8.67
N PRO A 366 -14.05 13.68 7.69
CA PRO A 366 -14.59 12.39 7.27
C PRO A 366 -13.47 11.45 6.76
N PRO A 367 -13.54 10.13 7.04
CA PRO A 367 -14.59 9.41 7.75
C PRO A 367 -14.36 9.28 9.28
N HIS A 368 -13.62 10.22 9.88
CA HIS A 368 -13.46 10.45 11.33
C HIS A 368 -12.55 9.48 12.09
N LEU A 369 -12.47 8.21 11.67
CA LEU A 369 -11.81 7.12 12.40
C LEU A 369 -10.28 7.08 12.18
N PHE A 370 -9.56 8.11 12.61
CA PHE A 370 -8.12 8.25 12.36
C PHE A 370 -7.22 8.02 13.58
N GLY A 371 -7.69 7.33 14.62
CA GLY A 371 -6.87 6.98 15.79
C GLY A 371 -7.15 5.56 16.26
N GLY A 372 -6.14 4.95 16.88
CA GLY A 372 -6.21 3.56 17.32
C GLY A 372 -6.98 3.33 18.62
N TRP A 373 -7.37 4.38 19.34
CA TRP A 373 -8.26 4.24 20.50
C TRP A 373 -9.72 4.14 20.06
N ALA A 374 -9.98 3.21 19.15
CA ALA A 374 -11.26 2.92 18.51
C ALA A 374 -11.32 1.43 18.13
N GLU A 375 -12.52 0.91 17.90
CA GLU A 375 -12.71 -0.47 17.42
C GLU A 375 -12.22 -0.65 15.97
N TYR A 376 -12.35 0.41 15.17
CA TYR A 376 -11.97 0.44 13.76
C TYR A 376 -11.21 1.71 13.45
N MET A 377 -10.25 1.59 12.52
CA MET A 377 -9.49 2.70 11.97
C MET A 377 -9.59 2.70 10.46
N TYR A 378 -9.87 3.87 9.88
CA TYR A 378 -9.81 4.08 8.45
C TYR A 378 -8.36 4.34 8.05
N LEU A 379 -7.88 3.59 7.06
CA LEU A 379 -6.54 3.75 6.51
C LEU A 379 -6.63 4.65 5.27
N LEU A 380 -6.03 5.83 5.34
CA LEU A 380 -5.86 6.74 4.21
C LEU A 380 -5.19 6.04 3.03
N PRO A 381 -5.60 6.36 1.78
CA PRO A 381 -4.85 5.98 0.61
C PRO A 381 -3.37 6.39 0.73
N GLY A 382 -2.46 5.47 0.40
CA GLY A 382 -1.02 5.69 0.52
C GLY A 382 -0.43 5.43 1.91
N THR A 383 -1.23 5.01 2.88
CA THR A 383 -0.71 4.53 4.18
C THR A 383 0.26 3.38 3.95
N PRO A 384 1.52 3.46 4.44
CA PRO A 384 2.41 2.31 4.44
C PRO A 384 1.84 1.23 5.38
N LEU A 385 1.67 0.02 4.86
CA LEU A 385 1.10 -1.11 5.60
C LEU A 385 2.13 -2.22 5.69
N PHE A 386 2.27 -2.81 6.86
CA PHE A 386 3.24 -3.87 7.10
C PHE A 386 2.55 -5.11 7.64
N ARG A 387 2.68 -6.24 6.95
CA ARG A 387 2.17 -7.54 7.42
C ARG A 387 2.88 -7.92 8.72
N VAL A 388 2.11 -8.30 9.74
CA VAL A 388 2.67 -8.83 11.00
C VAL A 388 3.21 -10.25 10.73
N PRO A 389 4.48 -10.56 11.08
CA PRO A 389 5.03 -11.90 10.92
C PRO A 389 4.24 -12.97 11.69
N ASP A 390 4.17 -14.17 11.11
CA ASP A 390 3.59 -15.33 11.77
C ASP A 390 4.31 -15.59 13.10
N GLY A 391 3.55 -15.82 14.17
CA GLY A 391 4.07 -16.09 15.51
C GLY A 391 4.43 -14.86 16.35
N LEU A 392 4.50 -13.65 15.79
CA LEU A 392 4.65 -12.43 16.59
C LEU A 392 3.32 -12.09 17.27
N PRO A 393 3.20 -12.04 18.61
CA PRO A 393 1.94 -11.67 19.28
C PRO A 393 1.59 -10.19 19.04
N ASP A 394 0.29 -9.86 18.94
CA ASP A 394 -0.16 -8.49 18.66
C ASP A 394 0.31 -7.49 19.73
N GLU A 395 0.34 -7.89 21.00
CA GLU A 395 0.85 -7.04 22.10
C GLU A 395 2.32 -6.63 21.92
N VAL A 396 3.13 -7.49 21.28
CA VAL A 396 4.53 -7.19 20.97
C VAL A 396 4.62 -6.44 19.65
N ALA A 397 3.78 -6.77 18.66
CA ALA A 397 3.69 -6.04 17.40
C ALA A 397 3.25 -4.58 17.59
N ALA A 398 2.48 -4.25 18.63
CA ALA A 398 2.15 -2.87 19.00
C ALA A 398 3.38 -2.02 19.35
N LEU A 399 4.54 -2.63 19.65
CA LEU A 399 5.81 -1.93 19.87
C LEU A 399 6.53 -1.55 18.57
N THR A 400 6.02 -1.94 17.40
CA THR A 400 6.72 -1.78 16.12
C THR A 400 7.02 -0.33 15.78
N GLU A 401 6.06 0.57 15.97
CA GLU A 401 6.23 2.01 15.74
C GLU A 401 7.39 2.55 16.60
N VAL A 402 7.33 2.32 17.92
CA VAL A 402 8.38 2.76 18.86
C VAL A 402 9.74 2.14 18.54
N MET A 403 9.77 0.88 18.15
CA MET A 403 10.99 0.22 17.68
C MET A 403 11.53 0.86 16.40
N ALA A 404 10.66 1.33 15.49
CA ALA A 404 11.08 2.02 14.27
C ALA A 404 11.69 3.40 14.55
N VAL A 405 11.29 4.10 15.63
CA VAL A 405 11.93 5.35 16.10
C VAL A 405 13.41 5.16 16.42
N THR A 406 13.82 3.95 16.81
CA THR A 406 15.22 3.66 17.20
C THR A 406 16.23 3.68 16.04
N HIS A 407 15.86 4.11 14.82
CA HIS A 407 16.74 4.15 13.64
C HIS A 407 17.96 5.06 13.81
N GLY A 408 17.89 6.07 14.68
CA GLY A 408 19.06 6.90 15.05
C GLY A 408 20.21 6.08 15.64
N PHE A 409 19.88 4.96 16.31
CA PHE A 409 20.88 4.02 16.82
C PHE A 409 21.62 3.29 15.69
N ASP A 410 20.93 2.94 14.59
CA ASP A 410 21.58 2.32 13.42
C ASP A 410 22.60 3.29 12.80
N ARG A 411 22.24 4.57 12.69
CA ARG A 411 23.14 5.63 12.20
C ARG A 411 24.36 5.81 13.11
N ALA A 412 24.14 5.83 14.43
CA ALA A 412 25.23 5.91 15.41
C ALA A 412 26.21 4.73 15.30
N ARG A 413 25.67 3.52 15.09
CA ARG A 413 26.45 2.29 14.83
C ARG A 413 27.27 2.38 13.53
N MET A 414 26.71 2.97 12.48
CA MET A 414 27.44 3.16 11.22
C MET A 414 28.61 4.14 11.36
N LEU A 415 28.42 5.25 12.09
CA LEU A 415 29.47 6.23 12.34
C LEU A 415 30.61 5.66 13.19
N THR A 416 30.25 5.00 14.29
CA THR A 416 31.21 4.36 15.20
C THR A 416 32.04 3.30 14.47
N ALA A 417 31.41 2.44 13.66
CA ALA A 417 32.12 1.49 12.80
C ALA A 417 33.03 2.17 11.77
N GLY A 418 32.57 3.27 11.15
CA GLY A 418 33.35 4.06 10.19
C GLY A 418 34.64 4.66 10.75
N TRP A 419 34.72 4.83 12.08
CA TRP A 419 35.94 5.29 12.78
C TRP A 419 36.83 4.15 13.28
N GLY A 420 36.61 2.92 12.82
CA GLY A 420 37.33 1.73 13.26
C GLY A 420 36.80 1.12 14.56
N GLY A 421 35.58 1.50 14.97
CA GLY A 421 34.86 0.85 16.07
C GLY A 421 34.58 -0.61 15.79
N SER A 422 34.39 -1.40 16.85
CA SER A 422 34.11 -2.82 16.71
C SER A 422 32.69 -3.05 16.22
N ALA A 423 32.51 -3.99 15.27
CA ALA A 423 31.18 -4.41 14.84
C ALA A 423 30.36 -5.04 15.99
N PHE A 424 31.01 -5.51 17.06
CA PHE A 424 30.40 -6.18 18.22
C PHE A 424 31.00 -5.70 19.55
N GLY A 425 30.22 -5.75 20.62
CA GLY A 425 30.73 -5.50 21.97
C GLY A 425 30.82 -4.03 22.39
N GLU A 426 30.32 -3.10 21.57
CA GLU A 426 30.24 -1.68 21.91
C GLU A 426 29.47 -1.44 23.20
N SER A 427 29.86 -0.37 23.88
CA SER A 427 29.24 0.11 25.10
C SER A 427 28.18 1.17 24.77
N VAL A 428 26.97 0.97 25.27
CA VAL A 428 25.82 1.84 25.00
C VAL A 428 25.21 2.26 26.33
N ALA A 429 25.08 3.57 26.54
CA ALA A 429 24.28 4.11 27.64
C ALA A 429 22.94 4.63 27.12
N ILE A 430 21.88 4.33 27.84
CA ILE A 430 20.52 4.81 27.55
C ILE A 430 20.06 5.59 28.78
N VAL A 431 19.79 6.87 28.56
CA VAL A 431 19.36 7.81 29.59
C VAL A 431 17.85 7.99 29.42
N GLY A 432 17.09 7.53 30.42
CA GLY A 432 15.64 7.36 30.35
C GLY A 432 15.26 5.98 29.82
N ILE A 433 14.64 5.16 30.68
CA ILE A 433 14.18 3.78 30.39
C ILE A 433 12.65 3.76 30.37
N GLY A 434 12.03 4.79 29.77
CA GLY A 434 10.64 4.69 29.33
C GLY A 434 10.49 3.76 28.12
N PRO A 435 9.29 3.63 27.51
CA PRO A 435 9.08 2.75 26.36
C PRO A 435 10.10 2.90 25.22
N LEU A 436 10.44 4.13 24.83
CA LEU A 436 11.42 4.39 23.77
C LEU A 436 12.84 3.96 24.17
N GLY A 437 13.31 4.38 25.34
CA GLY A 437 14.62 3.98 25.85
C GLY A 437 14.72 2.46 26.06
N PHE A 438 13.62 1.83 26.46
CA PHE A 438 13.53 0.38 26.56
C PHE A 438 13.67 -0.30 25.19
N CYS A 439 13.03 0.23 24.15
CA CYS A 439 13.19 -0.24 22.77
C CYS A 439 14.65 -0.09 22.29
N HIS A 440 15.31 1.02 22.63
CA HIS A 440 16.75 1.19 22.38
C HIS A 440 17.60 0.13 23.12
N LEU A 441 17.26 -0.22 24.36
CA LEU A 441 17.98 -1.22 25.15
C LEU A 441 17.86 -2.61 24.51
N VAL A 442 16.63 -2.98 24.15
CA VAL A 442 16.34 -4.23 23.44
C VAL A 442 17.10 -4.29 22.13
N LYS A 443 17.05 -3.22 21.33
CA LYS A 443 17.77 -3.15 20.04
C LYS A 443 19.28 -3.28 20.23
N ALA A 444 19.88 -2.51 21.15
CA ALA A 444 21.31 -2.58 21.44
C ALA A 444 21.72 -4.00 21.87
N ARG A 445 20.92 -4.65 22.73
CA ARG A 445 21.14 -6.05 23.14
C ARG A 445 21.11 -7.00 21.95
N LEU A 446 20.11 -6.89 21.09
CA LEU A 446 19.93 -7.79 19.95
C LEU A 446 20.93 -7.55 18.82
N MET A 447 21.47 -6.34 18.71
CA MET A 447 22.55 -5.99 17.77
C MET A 447 23.95 -6.37 18.29
N GLY A 448 24.05 -7.01 19.47
CA GLY A 448 25.31 -7.55 19.99
C GLY A 448 26.20 -6.52 20.69
N CYS A 449 25.64 -5.41 21.18
CA CYS A 449 26.36 -4.51 22.07
C CYS A 449 26.71 -5.22 23.39
N GLY A 450 27.90 -4.93 23.91
CA GLY A 450 28.52 -5.69 25.00
C GLY A 450 28.20 -5.14 26.39
N LYS A 451 28.42 -3.83 26.59
CA LYS A 451 28.14 -3.15 27.86
C LYS A 451 26.92 -2.26 27.69
N LEU A 452 25.81 -2.67 28.28
CA LEU A 452 24.56 -1.91 28.26
C LEU A 452 24.39 -1.20 29.59
N ILE A 453 24.31 0.13 29.57
CA ILE A 453 24.12 0.98 30.74
C ILE A 453 22.72 1.59 30.67
N ALA A 454 21.93 1.40 31.71
CA ALA A 454 20.59 1.97 31.83
C ALA A 454 20.54 3.00 32.97
N ILE A 455 20.16 4.23 32.66
CA ILE A 455 20.04 5.33 33.62
C ILE A 455 18.59 5.78 33.64
N ASP A 456 17.92 5.69 34.79
CA ASP A 456 16.53 6.13 34.97
C ASP A 456 16.36 6.62 36.43
N ARG A 457 15.20 7.18 36.76
CA ARG A 457 14.85 7.60 38.12
C ARG A 457 14.10 6.52 38.90
N LEU A 458 13.47 5.57 38.20
CA LEU A 458 12.60 4.55 38.78
C LEU A 458 13.31 3.21 38.86
N ASP A 459 13.40 2.65 40.08
CA ASP A 459 14.05 1.34 40.29
C ASP A 459 13.32 0.21 39.54
N SER A 460 11.98 0.29 39.42
CA SER A 460 11.15 -0.67 38.68
C SER A 460 11.57 -0.81 37.21
N ARG A 461 11.88 0.30 36.54
CA ARG A 461 12.35 0.34 35.14
C ARG A 461 13.76 -0.20 35.02
N LEU A 462 14.62 0.12 35.98
CA LEU A 462 15.99 -0.40 36.04
C LEU A 462 16.02 -1.91 36.28
N GLU A 463 15.14 -2.45 37.12
CA GLU A 463 14.98 -3.89 37.31
C GLU A 463 14.58 -4.60 36.03
N LEU A 464 13.62 -4.05 35.29
CA LEU A 464 13.25 -4.56 33.97
C LEU A 464 14.42 -4.47 32.99
N ALA A 465 15.18 -3.38 32.98
CA ALA A 465 16.38 -3.25 32.14
C ALA A 465 17.41 -4.36 32.40
N ARG A 466 17.63 -4.75 33.67
CA ARG A 466 18.54 -5.87 34.02
C ARG A 466 18.07 -7.19 33.42
N LYS A 467 16.76 -7.48 33.46
CA LYS A 467 16.19 -8.69 32.85
C LYS A 467 16.47 -8.77 31.34
N PHE A 468 16.59 -7.63 30.67
CA PHE A 468 16.88 -7.52 29.24
C PHE A 468 18.36 -7.34 28.91
N GLY A 469 19.24 -7.49 29.90
CA GLY A 469 20.69 -7.54 29.71
C GLY A 469 21.42 -6.23 29.97
N ALA A 470 20.80 -5.24 30.63
CA ALA A 470 21.55 -4.11 31.17
C ALA A 470 22.63 -4.60 32.14
N THR A 471 23.89 -4.30 31.81
CA THR A 471 25.08 -4.70 32.58
C THR A 471 25.40 -3.74 33.71
N LEU A 472 24.92 -2.50 33.62
CA LEU A 472 24.97 -1.49 34.67
C LEU A 472 23.64 -0.74 34.69
N THR A 473 23.10 -0.50 35.88
CA THR A 473 21.89 0.28 36.09
C THR A 473 22.15 1.36 37.12
N ILE A 474 21.78 2.59 36.84
CA ILE A 474 22.03 3.73 37.74
C ILE A 474 20.73 4.49 37.99
N ASN A 475 20.41 4.71 39.26
CA ASN A 475 19.25 5.53 39.64
C ASN A 475 19.66 7.00 39.73
N ALA A 476 19.23 7.81 38.75
CA ALA A 476 19.52 9.23 38.65
C ALA A 476 18.82 10.09 39.73
N ALA A 477 17.81 9.56 40.43
CA ALA A 477 17.22 10.24 41.59
C ALA A 477 18.06 10.07 42.87
N LYS A 478 19.00 9.13 42.88
CA LYS A 478 19.86 8.79 44.04
C LYS A 478 21.33 9.10 43.82
N THR A 479 21.67 9.70 42.68
CA THR A 479 23.04 10.03 42.29
C THR A 479 23.08 11.45 41.74
N ASP A 480 24.20 12.13 41.90
CA ASP A 480 24.50 13.32 41.12
C ASP A 480 25.19 12.98 39.79
N GLU A 481 25.34 13.96 38.91
CA GLU A 481 25.96 13.76 37.60
C GLU A 481 27.42 13.24 37.72
N LYS A 482 28.21 13.76 38.66
CA LYS A 482 29.62 13.35 38.83
C LYS A 482 29.73 11.89 39.26
N GLU A 483 28.86 11.46 40.17
CA GLU A 483 28.76 10.07 40.58
C GLU A 483 28.38 9.16 39.41
N ARG A 484 27.40 9.56 38.59
CA ARG A 484 27.02 8.80 37.39
C ARG A 484 28.17 8.67 36.39
N LEU A 485 28.87 9.77 36.10
CA LEU A 485 30.04 9.76 35.23
C LEU A 485 31.14 8.82 35.76
N ALA A 486 31.39 8.84 37.07
CA ALA A 486 32.39 7.97 37.68
C ALA A 486 32.02 6.49 37.52
N LEU A 487 30.78 6.11 37.83
CA LEU A 487 30.27 4.74 37.67
C LEU A 487 30.34 4.28 36.21
N VAL A 488 29.93 5.13 35.27
CA VAL A 488 29.98 4.81 33.84
C VAL A 488 31.41 4.62 33.36
N ARG A 489 32.35 5.46 33.79
CA ARG A 489 33.78 5.33 33.44
C ARG A 489 34.43 4.13 34.11
N GLU A 490 34.06 3.77 35.33
CA GLU A 490 34.54 2.52 35.94
C GLU A 490 34.10 1.32 35.10
N HIS A 491 32.86 1.34 34.60
CA HIS A 491 32.32 0.25 33.79
C HIS A 491 32.84 0.22 32.36
N THR A 492 33.15 1.37 31.75
CA THR A 492 33.50 1.49 30.31
C THR A 492 34.93 1.94 30.01
N HIS A 493 35.69 2.30 31.06
CA HIS A 493 36.98 2.99 31.04
C HIS A 493 36.92 4.46 30.58
N THR A 494 36.49 4.71 29.34
CA THR A 494 36.57 6.06 28.73
C THR A 494 35.21 6.74 28.54
N GLY A 495 34.11 6.02 28.79
CA GLY A 495 32.74 6.41 28.46
C GLY A 495 32.13 5.46 27.43
N PRO A 496 30.80 5.47 27.24
CA PRO A 496 30.12 4.65 26.26
C PRO A 496 30.45 5.10 24.83
N ASP A 497 30.49 4.15 23.89
CA ASP A 497 30.61 4.40 22.45
C ASP A 497 29.41 5.21 21.92
N ILE A 498 28.22 4.85 22.40
CA ILE A 498 26.95 5.50 22.04
C ILE A 498 26.21 5.86 23.32
N VAL A 499 25.70 7.08 23.40
CA VAL A 499 24.75 7.51 24.43
C VAL A 499 23.45 7.89 23.76
N VAL A 500 22.32 7.36 24.24
CA VAL A 500 20.99 7.68 23.72
C VAL A 500 20.19 8.37 24.81
N ASP A 501 19.73 9.59 24.53
CA ASP A 501 18.81 10.33 25.39
C ASP A 501 17.36 10.05 24.99
N CYS A 502 16.58 9.56 25.93
CA CYS A 502 15.16 9.25 25.80
C CYS A 502 14.34 9.85 26.94
N THR A 503 14.87 10.87 27.65
CA THR A 503 14.22 11.41 28.86
C THR A 503 13.16 12.46 28.56
N GLY A 504 13.34 13.24 27.50
CA GLY A 504 12.56 14.46 27.25
C GLY A 504 12.80 15.56 28.29
N PHE A 505 13.95 15.55 28.97
CA PHE A 505 14.33 16.55 29.96
C PHE A 505 15.58 17.31 29.50
N ALA A 506 15.45 18.61 29.22
CA ALA A 506 16.51 19.39 28.56
C ALA A 506 17.92 19.19 29.14
N GLN A 507 18.07 19.11 30.48
CA GLN A 507 19.39 19.00 31.13
C GLN A 507 20.06 17.62 30.98
N SER A 508 19.38 16.59 30.49
CA SER A 508 20.05 15.32 30.20
C SER A 508 20.94 15.40 28.96
N PHE A 509 20.69 16.32 28.03
CA PHE A 509 21.48 16.43 26.80
C PHE A 509 22.95 16.83 27.08
N PRO A 510 23.26 17.88 27.87
CA PRO A 510 24.63 18.17 28.30
C PRO A 510 25.28 17.00 29.04
N GLU A 511 24.54 16.32 29.92
CA GLU A 511 25.05 15.14 30.63
C GLU A 511 25.42 14.01 29.64
N CYS A 512 24.60 13.75 28.62
CA CYS A 512 24.89 12.77 27.58
C CYS A 512 26.20 13.13 26.84
N LEU A 513 26.41 14.41 26.55
CA LEU A 513 27.66 14.90 25.99
C LEU A 513 28.84 14.72 26.95
N HIS A 514 28.66 14.75 28.27
CA HIS A 514 29.74 14.47 29.21
C HIS A 514 30.02 12.96 29.38
N LEU A 515 28.98 12.13 29.32
CA LEU A 515 29.04 10.67 29.44
C LEU A 515 29.79 10.01 28.28
N VAL A 516 29.48 10.40 27.05
CA VAL A 516 30.00 9.75 25.83
C VAL A 516 31.53 9.79 25.77
N ARG A 517 32.17 8.74 25.24
CA ARG A 517 33.63 8.75 25.07
C ARG A 517 34.09 9.76 24.01
N TYR A 518 35.40 9.97 23.95
CA TYR A 518 36.05 10.64 22.83
C TYR A 518 35.80 9.84 21.54
N GLY A 519 35.38 10.52 20.48
CA GLY A 519 34.99 9.93 19.20
C GLY A 519 33.73 9.08 19.29
N GLY A 520 32.87 9.30 20.30
CA GLY A 520 31.59 8.60 20.42
C GLY A 520 30.43 9.39 19.81
N THR A 521 29.23 8.81 19.87
CA THR A 521 28.02 9.42 19.31
C THR A 521 26.94 9.58 20.36
N VAL A 522 26.30 10.75 20.37
CA VAL A 522 25.09 11.01 21.15
C VAL A 522 23.89 11.00 20.21
N VAL A 523 22.85 10.26 20.58
CA VAL A 523 21.55 10.23 19.89
C VAL A 523 20.54 10.93 20.78
N GLU A 524 19.99 12.05 20.32
CA GLU A 524 18.89 12.75 20.97
C GLU A 524 17.56 12.27 20.36
N ALA A 525 16.76 11.56 21.14
CA ALA A 525 15.47 11.01 20.73
C ALA A 525 14.34 11.28 21.73
N GLY A 526 14.60 12.04 22.81
CA GLY A 526 13.63 12.27 23.89
C GLY A 526 12.89 13.60 23.79
N THR A 527 13.51 14.63 23.23
CA THR A 527 12.99 16.00 23.25
C THR A 527 11.95 16.25 22.14
N PHE A 528 10.72 15.83 22.40
CA PHE A 528 9.60 15.92 21.44
C PHE A 528 8.99 17.34 21.32
N VAL A 529 8.97 18.11 22.42
CA VAL A 529 8.48 19.49 22.45
C VAL A 529 9.63 20.46 22.76
N ASP A 530 9.44 21.75 22.50
CA ASP A 530 10.43 22.75 22.91
C ASP A 530 10.54 22.81 24.44
N MET A 531 11.68 22.37 24.96
CA MET A 531 11.99 22.34 26.39
C MET A 531 12.90 23.52 26.81
N GLY A 532 13.16 24.46 25.90
CA GLY A 532 14.06 25.59 26.11
C GLY A 532 15.55 25.27 25.92
N PRO A 533 16.41 26.31 25.90
CA PRO A 533 17.83 26.16 25.62
C PRO A 533 18.59 25.54 26.80
N VAL A 534 19.68 24.84 26.49
CA VAL A 534 20.65 24.33 27.47
C VAL A 534 22.06 24.79 27.15
N GLY A 535 22.88 24.93 28.19
CA GLY A 535 24.27 25.32 28.06
C GLY A 535 25.12 24.15 27.57
N VAL A 536 25.74 24.29 26.41
CA VAL A 536 26.75 23.39 25.86
C VAL A 536 27.97 24.20 25.50
N ASN A 537 29.16 23.71 25.84
CA ASN A 537 30.42 24.30 25.40
C ASN A 537 30.87 23.64 24.08
N PRO A 538 30.78 24.33 22.92
CA PRO A 538 31.12 23.72 21.63
C PRO A 538 32.56 23.20 21.58
N ASN A 539 33.49 23.84 22.28
CA ASN A 539 34.87 23.39 22.30
C ASN A 539 35.07 22.14 23.18
N ALA A 540 34.63 22.19 24.43
CA ALA A 540 34.92 21.12 25.39
C ALA A 540 34.04 19.87 25.18
N ASP A 541 32.76 20.06 24.87
CA ASP A 541 31.77 18.98 24.86
C ASP A 541 31.67 18.30 23.48
N ILE A 542 32.02 19.03 22.41
CA ILE A 542 31.91 18.55 21.03
C ILE A 542 33.28 18.46 20.35
N CYS A 543 33.94 19.59 20.07
CA CYS A 543 35.13 19.63 19.20
C CYS A 543 36.32 18.87 19.80
N THR A 544 36.64 19.08 21.07
CA THR A 544 37.78 18.42 21.75
C THR A 544 37.58 16.92 21.86
N LYS A 545 36.31 16.49 21.98
CA LYS A 545 35.96 15.08 22.07
C LYS A 545 35.72 14.44 20.71
N ASN A 546 35.65 15.21 19.63
CA ASN A 546 35.24 14.74 18.30
C ASN A 546 33.91 13.95 18.34
N VAL A 547 32.93 14.46 19.09
CA VAL A 547 31.61 13.81 19.28
C VAL A 547 30.70 14.11 18.08
N SER A 548 29.95 13.11 17.66
CA SER A 548 28.82 13.31 16.74
C SER A 548 27.50 13.35 17.51
N VAL A 549 26.60 14.24 17.10
CA VAL A 549 25.24 14.36 17.64
C VAL A 549 24.24 14.04 16.53
N ILE A 550 23.34 13.10 16.79
CA ILE A 550 22.28 12.69 15.87
C ILE A 550 20.93 13.04 16.51
N GLY A 551 20.15 13.89 15.85
CA GLY A 551 18.76 14.14 16.22
C GLY A 551 17.82 13.13 15.57
N VAL A 552 16.80 12.70 16.33
CA VAL A 552 15.73 11.83 15.86
C VAL A 552 14.39 12.53 16.08
N GLY A 553 13.72 12.90 15.00
CA GLY A 553 12.39 13.52 15.09
C GLY A 553 11.24 12.53 15.20
N GLY A 554 11.40 11.33 14.63
CA GLY A 554 10.35 10.31 14.56
C GLY A 554 10.89 9.05 13.89
N GLU A 555 10.00 8.17 13.47
CA GLU A 555 10.32 6.89 12.87
C GLU A 555 10.61 6.94 11.35
N THR A 556 10.86 5.77 10.77
CA THR A 556 10.91 5.59 9.32
C THR A 556 10.20 4.30 8.93
N ALA A 557 9.39 4.37 7.88
CA ALA A 557 8.70 3.24 7.29
C ALA A 557 9.63 2.04 7.03
N THR A 558 10.88 2.29 6.60
CA THR A 558 11.84 1.22 6.29
C THR A 558 12.29 0.42 7.52
N SER A 559 12.05 0.91 8.74
CA SER A 559 12.40 0.23 9.99
C SER A 559 11.29 -0.67 10.55
N TYR A 560 10.04 -0.60 10.05
CA TYR A 560 8.92 -1.36 10.59
C TYR A 560 9.12 -2.88 10.42
N VAL A 561 9.38 -3.34 9.20
CA VAL A 561 9.59 -4.77 8.91
C VAL A 561 10.82 -5.33 9.63
N PRO A 562 12.01 -4.69 9.57
CA PRO A 562 13.15 -5.12 10.36
C PRO A 562 12.87 -5.21 11.86
N SER A 563 12.12 -4.25 12.41
CA SER A 563 11.75 -4.23 13.83
C SER A 563 10.86 -5.42 14.20
N MET A 564 9.79 -5.68 13.43
CA MET A 564 8.92 -6.83 13.68
C MET A 564 9.67 -8.15 13.56
N ASN A 565 10.52 -8.29 12.54
CA ASN A 565 11.35 -9.49 12.35
C ASN A 565 12.34 -9.69 13.51
N LEU A 566 12.92 -8.61 14.01
CA LEU A 566 13.82 -8.63 15.16
C LEU A 566 13.10 -9.10 16.42
N LEU A 567 11.90 -8.58 16.69
CA LEU A 567 11.07 -8.99 17.82
C LEU A 567 10.64 -10.46 17.69
N ALA A 568 10.08 -10.85 16.54
CA ALA A 568 9.56 -12.19 16.29
C ALA A 568 10.63 -13.28 16.49
N ARG A 569 11.84 -13.05 15.97
CA ARG A 569 12.96 -14.02 16.07
C ARG A 569 13.55 -14.16 17.47
N ASN A 570 13.19 -13.29 18.42
CA ASN A 570 13.77 -13.26 19.74
C ASN A 570 12.75 -13.43 20.88
N LEU A 571 11.52 -13.84 20.58
CA LEU A 571 10.50 -14.16 21.59
C LEU A 571 10.96 -15.22 22.60
N ASP A 572 11.75 -16.20 22.17
CA ASP A 572 12.30 -17.25 23.06
C ASP A 572 13.57 -16.81 23.82
N ARG A 573 14.15 -15.66 23.45
CA ARG A 573 15.44 -15.17 23.99
C ARG A 573 15.29 -14.02 24.95
N LEU A 574 14.22 -13.24 24.80
CA LEU A 574 13.89 -12.09 25.63
C LEU A 574 12.41 -12.16 26.00
N PRO A 575 12.03 -11.82 27.24
CA PRO A 575 10.63 -11.85 27.68
C PRO A 575 9.87 -10.61 27.15
N LEU A 576 9.79 -10.46 25.82
CA LEU A 576 9.28 -9.25 25.16
C LEU A 576 7.83 -8.88 25.53
N THR A 577 7.03 -9.87 25.93
CA THR A 577 5.66 -9.66 26.42
C THR A 577 5.61 -8.94 27.77
N GLU A 578 6.66 -9.03 28.61
CA GLU A 578 6.75 -8.31 29.89
C GLU A 578 6.88 -6.78 29.72
N ILE A 579 7.18 -6.28 28.51
CA ILE A 579 7.21 -4.84 28.22
C ILE A 579 5.80 -4.24 28.36
N VAL A 580 4.78 -5.01 27.98
CA VAL A 580 3.37 -4.65 28.11
C VAL A 580 2.91 -4.96 29.52
N THR A 581 2.86 -3.94 30.37
CA THR A 581 2.50 -4.12 31.78
C THR A 581 0.99 -4.10 31.99
N HIS A 582 0.23 -3.40 31.15
CA HIS A 582 -1.23 -3.28 31.30
C HIS A 582 -1.95 -3.29 29.94
N ARG A 583 -3.17 -3.82 29.97
CA ARG A 583 -4.17 -3.73 28.91
C ARG A 583 -5.41 -3.08 29.51
N MET A 584 -5.99 -2.11 28.80
CA MET A 584 -7.12 -1.32 29.29
C MET A 584 -8.22 -1.24 28.23
N PRO A 585 -9.50 -1.35 28.62
CA PRO A 585 -10.61 -1.19 27.69
C PRO A 585 -10.77 0.28 27.26
N LEU A 586 -11.37 0.53 26.09
CA LEU A 586 -11.54 1.89 25.54
C LEU A 586 -12.32 2.82 26.48
N GLU A 587 -13.32 2.30 27.19
CA GLU A 587 -14.14 3.06 28.13
C GLU A 587 -13.35 3.62 29.33
N ARG A 588 -12.15 3.09 29.57
CA ARG A 588 -11.24 3.51 30.65
C ARG A 588 -10.02 4.28 30.12
N ALA A 589 -10.10 4.89 28.93
CA ALA A 589 -9.00 5.64 28.33
C ALA A 589 -8.37 6.69 29.25
N THR A 590 -9.18 7.46 29.99
CA THR A 590 -8.67 8.44 30.97
C THR A 590 -7.82 7.78 32.06
N GLU A 591 -8.29 6.67 32.61
CA GLU A 591 -7.55 5.93 33.63
C GLU A 591 -6.29 5.28 33.05
N ALA A 592 -6.37 4.75 31.82
CA ALA A 592 -5.21 4.20 31.12
C ALA A 592 -4.12 5.27 30.92
N MET A 593 -4.52 6.50 30.58
CA MET A 593 -3.62 7.64 30.44
C MET A 593 -2.96 8.02 31.78
N GLU A 594 -3.72 8.06 32.87
CA GLU A 594 -3.17 8.30 34.21
C GLU A 594 -2.24 7.18 34.66
N LEU A 595 -2.61 5.91 34.41
CA LEU A 595 -1.83 4.72 34.73
C LEU A 595 -0.49 4.72 33.99
N SER A 596 -0.49 5.14 32.72
CA SER A 596 0.72 5.23 31.88
C SER A 596 1.80 6.18 32.43
N GLN A 597 1.46 7.00 33.43
CA GLN A 597 2.33 7.98 34.08
C GLN A 597 2.80 7.55 35.48
N ARG A 598 2.37 6.38 35.98
CA ARG A 598 2.71 5.87 37.32
C ARG A 598 3.98 5.01 37.30
N ASP A 599 4.64 4.93 38.46
CA ASP A 599 5.72 3.96 38.69
C ASP A 599 5.18 2.52 38.56
N GLY A 600 6.03 1.60 38.15
CA GLY A 600 5.65 0.20 37.85
C GLY A 600 4.95 0.02 36.50
N THR A 601 4.76 1.08 35.72
CA THR A 601 4.18 1.01 34.37
C THR A 601 5.23 1.26 33.30
N MET A 602 5.30 0.36 32.30
CA MET A 602 6.16 0.50 31.13
C MET A 602 5.33 0.83 29.90
N LYS A 603 4.64 -0.16 29.31
CA LYS A 603 3.72 0.04 28.18
C LYS A 603 2.29 -0.32 28.57
N VAL A 604 1.36 0.58 28.26
CA VAL A 604 -0.08 0.36 28.36
C VAL A 604 -0.64 0.22 26.95
N LEU A 605 -1.43 -0.82 26.72
CA LEU A 605 -2.18 -1.01 25.48
C LEU A 605 -3.67 -0.75 25.73
N MET A 606 -4.29 0.01 24.84
CA MET A 606 -5.73 0.05 24.68
C MET A 606 -6.17 -1.21 23.92
N ASP A 607 -7.15 -1.92 24.47
CA ASP A 607 -7.71 -3.16 23.92
C ASP A 607 -9.20 -2.97 23.65
N PRO A 608 -9.62 -2.74 22.38
CA PRO A 608 -11.03 -2.60 22.02
C PRO A 608 -11.88 -3.84 22.29
N ALA A 609 -11.29 -5.03 22.44
CA ALA A 609 -12.04 -6.26 22.75
C ALA A 609 -12.25 -6.47 24.25
N MET A 610 -11.46 -5.80 25.10
CA MET A 610 -11.61 -5.84 26.55
C MET A 610 -12.86 -5.06 26.98
N LYS A 611 -13.66 -5.65 27.86
CA LYS A 611 -14.83 -4.99 28.46
C LYS A 611 -14.49 -4.43 29.86
N PRO A 612 -15.19 -3.38 30.32
CA PRO A 612 -14.91 -2.68 31.59
C PRO A 612 -14.82 -3.55 32.84
#